data_AF-A0A6J7B1L2-F1
#
_entry.id   AF-A0A6J7B1L2-F1
#
_cell.length_a   1.000
_cell.length_b   1.000
_cell.length_c   1.000
_cell.angle_alpha   90.00
_cell.angle_beta   90.00
_cell.angle_gamma   90.00
#
_symmetry.space_group_name_H-M   'P 1'
#
loop_
_entity.id
_entity.type
_entity.pdbx_description
1 polymer ?
#
loop_
_entity_poly.entity_id
_entity_poly.type
_entity_poly.pdbx_seq_one_letter_code
_entity_poly.pdbx_strand_id
1 'polypeptide(L)'
;MGAANSFSVPAKSKNKTAIVYFLNWIHTNAAARQITLDVTGATPGGDPKTALPKVAAGSLIEDGLKMAAQLSKDNGYIDFMANATAGIYANAIIPQSQLLVGSKITGKDFVTAVQESYAKELGR
;
A
#
# COMPACT_ATOMS: atom_id res chain seq x y z
N MET A 1 -0.55 3.94 4.94
CA MET A 1 -0.02 2.69 4.34
C MET A 1 -0.36 2.70 2.86
N GLY A 2 0.63 2.91 1.99
CA GLY A 2 0.43 3.18 0.56
C GLY A 2 0.59 1.98 -0.38
N ALA A 3 1.00 0.82 0.12
CA ALA A 3 1.10 -0.41 -0.66
C ALA A 3 0.08 -1.44 -0.15
N ALA A 4 -0.47 -2.23 -1.08
CA ALA A 4 -1.28 -3.39 -0.73
C ALA A 4 -0.45 -4.35 0.15
N ASN A 5 -1.09 -5.02 1.12
CA ASN A 5 -0.44 -6.09 1.85
C ASN A 5 -0.07 -7.20 0.87
N SER A 6 1.22 -7.36 0.61
CA SER A 6 1.74 -8.40 -0.29
C SER A 6 1.95 -9.69 0.50
N PHE A 7 1.17 -10.72 0.16
CA PHE A 7 1.38 -12.08 0.66
C PHE A 7 2.32 -12.85 -0.28
N SER A 8 3.29 -13.56 0.29
CA SER A 8 4.33 -14.25 -0.48
C SER A 8 4.32 -15.76 -0.24
N VAL A 9 4.71 -16.52 -1.26
CA VAL A 9 4.89 -17.98 -1.16
C VAL A 9 6.35 -18.28 -0.77
N PRO A 10 6.62 -18.96 0.36
CA PRO A 10 7.98 -19.33 0.71
C PRO A 10 8.60 -20.27 -0.33
N ALA A 11 9.79 -19.92 -0.82
CA ALA A 11 10.46 -20.64 -1.91
C ALA A 11 10.70 -22.13 -1.61
N LYS A 12 10.85 -22.51 -0.32
CA LYS A 12 11.09 -23.88 0.14
C LYS A 12 9.84 -24.59 0.70
N SER A 13 8.64 -24.00 0.56
CA SER A 13 7.41 -24.62 1.04
C SER A 13 7.12 -25.93 0.32
N LYS A 14 6.66 -26.94 1.06
CA LYS A 14 6.14 -28.20 0.51
C LYS A 14 4.69 -28.06 0.00
N ASN A 15 4.01 -26.97 0.35
CA ASN A 15 2.59 -26.74 0.09
C ASN A 15 2.33 -25.61 -0.93
N LYS A 16 3.25 -25.39 -1.88
CA LYS A 16 3.19 -24.25 -2.82
C LYS A 16 1.84 -24.15 -3.53
N THR A 17 1.34 -25.25 -4.08
CA THR A 17 0.06 -25.27 -4.81
C THR A 17 -1.11 -24.86 -3.93
N ALA A 18 -1.19 -25.37 -2.70
CA ALA A 18 -2.25 -25.02 -1.76
C ALA A 18 -2.20 -23.53 -1.37
N ILE A 19 -0.99 -22.99 -1.15
CA ILE A 19 -0.81 -21.57 -0.82
C ILE A 19 -1.21 -20.71 -2.02
N VAL A 20 -0.74 -21.01 -3.24
CA VAL A 20 -1.09 -20.26 -4.44
C VAL A 20 -2.59 -20.31 -4.69
N TYR A 21 -3.22 -21.48 -4.53
CA TYR A 21 -4.66 -21.63 -4.64
C TYR A 21 -5.39 -20.72 -3.64
N PHE A 22 -4.98 -20.75 -2.37
CA PHE A 22 -5.57 -19.90 -1.33
C PHE A 22 -5.40 -18.40 -1.64
N LEU A 23 -4.20 -17.98 -2.02
CA LEU A 23 -3.92 -16.58 -2.38
C LEU A 23 -4.73 -16.14 -3.60
N ASN A 24 -4.92 -17.00 -4.60
CA ASN A 24 -5.80 -16.69 -5.72
C ASN A 24 -7.28 -16.63 -5.28
N TRP A 25 -7.70 -17.56 -4.42
CA TRP A 25 -9.08 -17.66 -3.95
C TRP A 25 -9.52 -16.40 -3.18
N ILE A 26 -8.67 -15.85 -2.31
CA ILE A 26 -9.00 -14.60 -1.56
C ILE A 26 -9.27 -13.41 -2.49
N HIS A 27 -8.69 -13.39 -3.69
CA HIS A 27 -8.84 -12.30 -4.66
C HIS A 27 -9.95 -12.53 -5.69
N THR A 28 -10.40 -13.78 -5.89
CA THR A 28 -11.32 -14.14 -6.98
C THR A 28 -12.67 -14.65 -6.51
N ASN A 29 -12.75 -15.26 -5.32
CA ASN A 29 -13.99 -15.80 -4.79
C ASN A 29 -14.80 -14.73 -4.05
N ALA A 30 -16.08 -14.58 -4.37
CA ALA A 30 -16.95 -13.55 -3.79
C ALA A 30 -17.07 -13.64 -2.26
N ALA A 31 -17.20 -14.85 -1.70
CA ALA A 31 -17.31 -15.04 -0.26
C ALA A 31 -15.97 -14.71 0.44
N ALA A 32 -14.84 -15.16 -0.13
CA ALA A 32 -13.52 -14.84 0.38
C ALA A 32 -13.26 -13.32 0.40
N ARG A 33 -13.59 -12.64 -0.70
CA ARG A 33 -13.45 -11.19 -0.86
C ARG A 33 -14.30 -10.43 0.18
N GLN A 34 -15.51 -10.92 0.46
CA GLN A 34 -16.36 -10.36 1.52
C GLN A 34 -15.74 -10.57 2.90
N ILE A 35 -15.24 -11.78 3.20
CA ILE A 35 -14.55 -12.07 4.47
C ILE A 35 -13.33 -11.14 4.66
N THR A 36 -12.51 -10.94 3.62
CA THR A 36 -11.37 -10.03 3.69
C THR A 36 -11.81 -8.63 4.10
N LEU A 37 -12.88 -8.11 3.48
CA LEU A 37 -13.40 -6.80 3.85
C LEU A 37 -13.94 -6.77 5.28
N ASP A 38 -14.78 -7.73 5.65
CA ASP A 38 -15.47 -7.73 6.95
C ASP A 38 -14.49 -7.84 8.12
N VAL A 39 -13.40 -8.60 7.94
CA VAL A 39 -12.39 -8.82 8.98
C VAL A 39 -11.35 -7.69 9.04
N THR A 40 -10.94 -7.15 7.89
CA THR A 40 -9.79 -6.23 7.83
C THR A 40 -10.17 -4.77 7.56
N GLY A 41 -11.39 -4.52 7.08
CA GLY A 41 -11.81 -3.23 6.53
C GLY A 41 -11.08 -2.83 5.24
N ALA A 42 -10.22 -3.69 4.68
CA ALA A 42 -9.41 -3.39 3.52
C ALA A 42 -10.05 -3.91 2.22
N THR A 43 -9.67 -3.28 1.10
CA THR A 43 -10.02 -3.78 -0.23
C THR A 43 -9.46 -5.19 -0.44
N PRO A 44 -10.24 -6.15 -0.98
CA PRO A 44 -9.75 -7.49 -1.25
C PRO A 44 -8.82 -7.55 -2.48
N GLY A 45 -8.60 -6.42 -3.19
CA GLY A 45 -7.76 -6.38 -4.39
C GLY A 45 -8.30 -7.25 -5.54
N GLY A 46 -7.38 -7.75 -6.38
CA GLY A 46 -7.71 -8.58 -7.55
C GLY A 46 -8.10 -7.76 -8.79
N ASP A 47 -8.77 -8.41 -9.75
CA ASP A 47 -9.18 -7.76 -11.01
C ASP A 47 -10.20 -6.63 -10.71
N PRO A 48 -9.92 -5.38 -11.13
CA PRO A 48 -10.82 -4.24 -10.92
C PRO A 48 -12.17 -4.37 -11.64
N LYS A 49 -12.31 -5.28 -12.60
CA LYS A 49 -13.59 -5.62 -13.25
C LYS A 49 -14.49 -6.48 -12.36
N THR A 50 -13.93 -7.10 -11.32
CA THR A 50 -14.71 -7.93 -10.39
C THR A 50 -15.50 -7.03 -9.46
N ALA A 51 -16.78 -7.37 -9.24
CA ALA A 51 -17.63 -6.63 -8.31
C ALA A 51 -16.95 -6.48 -6.93
N LEU A 52 -17.08 -5.29 -6.35
CA LEU A 52 -16.61 -5.02 -4.99
C LEU A 52 -17.51 -5.74 -3.97
N PRO A 53 -16.99 -6.09 -2.79
CA PRO A 53 -17.81 -6.62 -1.70
C PRO A 53 -18.91 -5.63 -1.29
N LYS A 54 -19.95 -6.16 -0.65
CA LYS A 54 -21.04 -5.33 -0.13
C LYS A 54 -20.57 -4.62 1.13
N VAL A 55 -20.92 -3.34 1.23
CA VAL A 55 -20.59 -2.46 2.35
C VAL A 55 -21.83 -1.71 2.81
N ALA A 56 -21.86 -1.31 4.08
CA ALA A 56 -22.92 -0.44 4.57
C ALA A 56 -22.83 0.91 3.84
N ALA A 57 -23.97 1.39 3.33
CA ALA A 57 -24.06 2.67 2.65
C ALA A 57 -23.71 3.81 3.63
N GLY A 58 -22.91 4.77 3.17
CA GLY A 58 -22.43 5.91 3.96
C GLY A 58 -21.30 5.55 4.95
N SER A 59 -20.75 4.33 4.88
CA SER A 59 -19.63 3.95 5.74
C SER A 59 -18.30 4.47 5.20
N LEU A 60 -17.34 4.70 6.10
CA LEU A 60 -15.95 5.05 5.71
C LEU A 60 -15.31 3.99 4.81
N ILE A 61 -15.73 2.73 4.93
CA ILE A 61 -15.25 1.62 4.08
C ILE A 61 -15.74 1.81 2.64
N GLU A 62 -16.98 2.26 2.44
CA GLU A 62 -17.49 2.58 1.11
C GLU A 62 -16.63 3.65 0.42
N ASP A 63 -16.30 4.72 1.14
CA ASP A 63 -15.43 5.78 0.63
C ASP A 63 -14.00 5.29 0.40
N GLY A 64 -13.48 4.46 1.30
CA GLY A 64 -12.18 3.80 1.16
C GLY A 64 -12.08 2.96 -0.12
N LEU A 65 -13.12 2.19 -0.44
CA LEU A 65 -13.18 1.39 -1.68
C LEU A 65 -13.23 2.28 -2.93
N LYS A 66 -14.02 3.36 -2.91
CA LYS A 66 -14.07 4.34 -4.01
C LYS A 66 -12.72 5.02 -4.23
N MET A 67 -12.06 5.47 -3.16
CA MET A 67 -10.74 6.08 -3.22
C MET A 67 -9.68 5.11 -3.75
N ALA A 68 -9.68 3.85 -3.29
CA ALA A 68 -8.75 2.84 -3.76
C ALA A 68 -8.90 2.57 -5.27
N ALA A 69 -10.14 2.49 -5.77
CA ALA A 69 -10.42 2.34 -7.19
C ALA A 69 -9.92 3.54 -8.01
N GLN A 70 -10.12 4.76 -7.49
CA GLN A 70 -9.62 5.98 -8.12
C GLN A 70 -8.09 6.04 -8.14
N LEU A 71 -7.42 5.77 -7.01
CA LEU A 71 -5.95 5.72 -6.93
C LEU A 71 -5.35 4.68 -7.87
N SER A 72 -6.00 3.51 -7.99
CA SER A 72 -5.62 2.48 -8.96
C SER A 72 -5.68 3.00 -10.40
N LYS A 73 -6.78 3.68 -10.76
CA LYS A 73 -7.00 4.27 -12.08
C LYS A 73 -5.99 5.36 -12.40
N ASP A 74 -5.62 6.16 -11.41
CA ASP A 74 -4.71 7.30 -11.57
C ASP A 74 -3.23 6.91 -11.48
N ASN A 75 -2.93 5.62 -11.24
CA ASN A 75 -1.58 5.14 -10.91
C ASN A 75 -0.95 5.92 -9.73
N GLY A 76 -1.77 6.26 -8.74
CA GLY A 76 -1.43 7.17 -7.64
C GLY A 76 -0.85 6.50 -6.39
N TYR A 77 -0.70 5.17 -6.38
CA TYR A 77 -0.07 4.48 -5.26
C TYR A 77 1.42 4.82 -5.21
N ILE A 78 1.85 5.50 -4.16
CA ILE A 78 3.25 5.90 -3.99
C ILE A 78 3.95 4.95 -3.01
N ASP A 79 4.80 4.10 -3.58
CA ASP A 79 5.59 3.08 -2.86
C ASP A 79 6.88 3.66 -2.25
N PHE A 80 7.32 4.86 -2.64
CA PHE A 80 8.66 5.36 -2.28
C PHE A 80 8.99 5.32 -0.78
N MET A 81 7.99 5.46 0.10
CA MET A 81 8.14 5.34 1.55
C MET A 81 8.34 3.89 2.01
N ALA A 82 7.64 2.94 1.38
CA ALA A 82 7.70 1.52 1.70
C ALA A 82 8.94 0.85 1.09
N ASN A 83 9.41 1.33 -0.06
CA ASN A 83 10.66 0.91 -0.69
C ASN A 83 11.89 1.75 -0.31
N ALA A 84 11.77 2.67 0.64
CA ALA A 84 12.92 3.37 1.17
C ALA A 84 13.87 2.37 1.86
N THR A 85 15.18 2.60 1.71
CA THR A 85 16.14 1.89 2.56
C THR A 85 15.88 2.27 4.03
N ALA A 86 16.31 1.43 4.97
CA ALA A 86 16.21 1.76 6.38
C ALA A 86 16.90 3.11 6.70
N GLY A 87 18.02 3.41 6.01
CA GLY A 87 18.75 4.66 6.14
C GLY A 87 17.94 5.87 5.70
N ILE A 88 17.36 5.83 4.50
CA ILE A 88 16.52 6.92 3.98
C ILE A 88 15.28 7.13 4.86
N TYR A 89 14.61 6.05 5.24
CA TYR A 89 13.40 6.13 6.04
C TYR A 89 13.66 6.81 7.39
N ALA A 90 14.69 6.36 8.10
CA ALA A 90 15.04 6.86 9.43
C ALA A 90 15.65 8.27 9.41
N ASN A 91 16.53 8.57 8.44
CA ASN A 91 17.36 9.77 8.49
C ASN A 91 16.87 10.91 7.61
N ALA A 92 16.02 10.64 6.62
CA ALA A 92 15.49 11.66 5.72
C ALA A 92 13.98 11.78 5.87
N ILE A 93 13.25 10.71 5.54
CA ILE A 93 11.79 10.77 5.45
C ILE A 93 11.13 11.15 6.78
N ILE A 94 11.44 10.44 7.88
CA ILE A 94 10.85 10.73 9.20
C ILE A 94 11.16 12.17 9.67
N PRO A 95 12.43 12.60 9.79
CA PRO A 95 12.74 13.93 10.32
C PRO A 95 12.24 15.06 9.41
N GLN A 96 12.36 14.92 8.09
CA GLN A 96 11.84 15.94 7.17
C GLN A 96 10.32 16.02 7.22
N SER A 97 9.61 14.89 7.41
CA SER A 97 8.15 14.90 7.60
C SER A 97 7.76 15.66 8.86
N GLN A 98 8.49 15.47 9.96
CA GLN A 98 8.25 16.19 11.22
C GLN A 98 8.44 17.70 11.06
N LEU A 99 9.47 18.12 10.33
CA LEU A 99 9.69 19.53 10.00
C LEU A 99 8.58 20.10 9.10
N LEU A 100 8.12 19.31 8.12
CA LEU A 100 7.05 19.72 7.21
C LEU A 100 5.72 19.92 7.95
N VAL A 101 5.27 18.95 8.75
CA VAL A 101 4.04 19.09 9.53
C VAL A 101 4.15 20.17 10.62
N GLY A 102 5.37 20.41 11.12
CA GLY A 102 5.68 21.52 12.01
C GLY A 102 5.80 22.87 11.32
N SER A 103 5.53 22.95 10.01
CA SER A 103 5.65 24.16 9.17
C SER A 103 7.02 24.84 9.24
N LYS A 104 8.08 24.07 9.49
CA LYS A 104 9.47 24.55 9.54
C LYS A 104 10.15 24.55 8.17
N ILE A 105 9.61 23.77 7.23
CA ILE A 105 10.08 23.67 5.86
C ILE A 105 8.87 23.66 4.92
N THR A 106 9.08 23.99 3.64
CA THR A 106 8.05 23.86 2.61
C THR A 106 7.99 22.43 2.06
N GLY A 107 6.93 22.10 1.33
CA GLY A 107 6.85 20.82 0.60
C GLY A 107 7.98 20.67 -0.43
N LYS A 108 8.46 21.77 -1.02
CA LYS A 108 9.61 21.74 -1.94
C LYS A 108 10.89 21.37 -1.20
N ASP A 109 11.14 21.98 -0.05
CA ASP A 109 12.32 21.69 0.78
C ASP A 109 12.35 20.23 1.23
N PHE A 110 11.19 19.68 1.61
CA PHE A 110 11.04 18.26 1.95
C PHE A 110 11.49 17.36 0.79
N VAL A 111 10.97 17.59 -0.41
CA VAL A 111 11.29 16.77 -1.59
C VAL A 111 12.78 16.86 -1.91
N THR A 112 13.37 18.07 -1.90
CA THR A 112 14.80 18.29 -2.15
C THR A 112 15.66 17.50 -1.15
N ALA A 113 15.38 17.63 0.15
CA ALA A 113 16.18 16.95 1.19
C ALA A 113 16.12 15.42 1.09
N VAL A 114 14.96 14.86 0.76
CA VAL A 114 14.81 13.41 0.55
C VAL A 114 15.61 12.97 -0.68
N GLN A 115 15.54 13.70 -1.79
CA GLN A 115 16.29 13.39 -3.01
C GLN A 115 17.82 13.47 -2.80
N GLU A 116 18.31 14.49 -2.09
CA GLU A 116 19.72 14.62 -1.74
C GLU A 116 20.20 13.47 -0.87
N SER A 117 19.36 13.01 0.06
CA SER A 117 19.67 11.86 0.92
C SER A 117 19.80 10.57 0.10
N TYR A 118 18.90 10.35 -0.86
CA TYR A 118 19.00 9.24 -1.81
C TYR A 118 20.28 9.31 -2.65
N ALA A 119 20.62 10.49 -3.19
CA ALA A 119 21.82 10.67 -3.97
C ALA A 119 23.09 10.37 -3.16
N LYS A 120 23.11 10.74 -1.87
CA LYS A 120 24.23 10.47 -0.96
C LYS A 120 24.34 9.00 -0.56
N GLU A 121 23.22 8.33 -0.33
CA GLU A 121 23.21 6.93 0.12
C GLU A 121 23.45 5.94 -1.02
N LEU A 122 22.81 6.16 -2.18
CA LEU A 122 22.88 5.27 -3.34
C LEU A 122 23.97 5.65 -4.36
N GLY A 123 24.47 6.89 -4.34
CA GLY A 123 25.52 7.38 -5.22
C GLY A 123 26.93 6.92 -4.82
N ARG A 124 27.06 5.72 -4.26
CA ARG A 124 28.32 5.05 -3.91
C ARG A 124 28.50 3.80 -4.73
#